data_AF-A0A9E5SUL8-F1
#
_entry.id   AF-A0A9E5SUL8-F1
#
_cell.length_a   1.000
_cell.length_b   1.000
_cell.length_c   1.000
_cell.angle_alpha   90.00
_cell.angle_beta   90.00
_cell.angle_gamma   90.00
#
_symmetry.space_group_name_H-M   'P 1'
#
loop_
_entity.id
_entity.type
_entity.pdbx_description
1 polymer ?
#
loop_
_entity_poly.entity_id
_entity_poly.type
_entity_poly.pdbx_seq_one_letter_code
_entity_poly.pdbx_strand_id
1 'polypeptide(L)'
;MMLKKLAAVVLAAALLFMAGCMGGGPKTGSANLPDINPNAGAANKATARVALYFSYNREELLAAETATVNVPVSEPLEAAVVRALISGPSVNRTELYRLFWDGVELVGVDSNADILFVTLSEEFVSTAPEKVALEEGTVEDQKRLAICSVVNTIVEMGTYSRVQIYIDRQDAGAAQRITRREAGWQDNGDDRLDPLGRMSELILTPQNTLIEALESFEKKNWGRLYNFIAYTNPDGTVKPDTETFAEVLDKGNVLESFSVTDSSVSSDGQEATVMLNYSIKTREGETLSRPNIPVKLVREEDIWKLTYTSLVKVLVNAG
;
A
#
# COMPACT_ATOMS: atom_id res chain seq x y z
N MET A 1 -73.31 -54.08 -9.49
CA MET A 1 -73.65 -55.46 -9.10
C MET A 1 -72.58 -55.86 -8.08
N MET A 2 -72.88 -55.76 -6.78
CA MET A 2 -73.06 -56.93 -5.91
C MET A 2 -71.91 -57.95 -6.06
N LEU A 3 -71.16 -58.41 -5.06
CA LEU A 3 -71.28 -58.40 -3.62
C LEU A 3 -70.06 -59.20 -3.11
N LYS A 4 -69.46 -58.83 -1.97
CA LYS A 4 -68.93 -59.75 -0.93
C LYS A 4 -67.69 -60.62 -1.31
N LYS A 5 -66.78 -61.05 -0.42
CA LYS A 5 -66.91 -61.45 0.99
C LYS A 5 -65.50 -61.78 1.56
N LEU A 6 -65.28 -61.40 2.83
CA LEU A 6 -64.57 -62.07 3.96
C LEU A 6 -63.24 -62.82 3.71
N ALA A 7 -62.13 -62.51 4.42
CA ALA A 7 -61.79 -62.87 5.82
C ALA A 7 -61.72 -64.41 6.04
N ALA A 8 -60.78 -65.06 6.72
CA ALA A 8 -59.58 -64.74 7.49
C ALA A 8 -58.91 -66.10 7.90
N VAL A 9 -57.82 -66.02 8.68
CA VAL A 9 -57.38 -66.94 9.76
C VAL A 9 -56.35 -68.07 9.46
N VAL A 10 -55.43 -68.20 10.44
CA VAL A 10 -54.66 -69.37 10.95
C VAL A 10 -53.25 -69.54 10.31
N LEU A 11 -52.14 -69.14 10.94
CA LEU A 11 -51.52 -69.51 12.22
C LEU A 11 -50.96 -70.95 12.26
N ALA A 12 -49.67 -71.14 11.97
CA ALA A 12 -48.86 -72.20 12.58
C ALA A 12 -47.37 -71.88 12.45
N ALA A 13 -46.77 -71.55 13.58
CA ALA A 13 -45.34 -71.40 13.76
C ALA A 13 -44.67 -72.78 13.91
N ALA A 14 -43.48 -72.94 13.33
CA ALA A 14 -42.50 -73.90 13.83
C ALA A 14 -41.08 -73.35 13.59
N LEU A 15 -40.54 -72.81 14.67
CA LEU A 15 -39.15 -72.46 14.91
C LEU A 15 -38.17 -73.57 14.48
N LEU A 16 -36.99 -73.18 14.00
CA LEU A 16 -35.70 -73.58 14.59
C LEU A 16 -34.53 -72.84 13.92
N PHE A 17 -33.89 -71.97 14.72
CA PHE A 17 -32.46 -71.63 14.81
C PHE A 17 -31.64 -71.37 13.54
N MET A 18 -31.07 -70.16 13.43
CA MET A 18 -29.66 -69.89 13.76
C MET A 18 -29.29 -68.41 13.51
N ALA A 19 -28.75 -67.78 14.57
CA ALA A 19 -27.72 -66.74 14.62
C ALA A 19 -27.94 -65.34 13.97
N GLY A 20 -28.02 -64.32 14.84
CA GLY A 20 -27.69 -62.92 14.48
C GLY A 20 -28.30 -61.84 15.38
N CYS A 21 -27.81 -61.67 16.62
CA CYS A 21 -27.94 -60.43 17.41
C CYS A 21 -27.27 -59.28 16.61
N MET A 22 -27.62 -57.99 16.61
CA MET A 22 -28.22 -57.01 17.54
C MET A 22 -28.44 -55.75 16.64
N GLY A 23 -29.51 -54.96 16.58
CA GLY A 23 -30.32 -54.30 17.60
C GLY A 23 -30.36 -52.78 17.31
N GLY A 24 -31.54 -52.22 16.97
CA GLY A 24 -31.92 -50.81 17.16
C GLY A 24 -31.69 -49.80 16.01
N GLY A 25 -32.78 -49.20 15.48
CA GLY A 25 -32.80 -48.17 14.41
C GLY A 25 -32.21 -46.80 14.81
N PRO A 26 -32.20 -45.79 13.91
CA PRO A 26 -33.43 -45.11 13.49
C PRO A 26 -33.50 -44.70 12.00
N LYS A 27 -34.67 -44.21 11.59
CA LYS A 27 -34.91 -43.60 10.27
C LYS A 27 -34.04 -42.34 10.09
N THR A 28 -33.17 -42.34 9.08
CA THR A 28 -32.51 -41.17 8.49
C THR A 28 -32.99 -41.09 7.04
N GLY A 29 -33.66 -40.03 6.61
CA GLY A 29 -33.05 -38.73 6.40
C GLY A 29 -32.83 -38.62 4.90
N SER A 30 -33.73 -37.91 4.22
CA SER A 30 -33.61 -37.54 2.80
C SER A 30 -32.16 -37.21 2.47
N ALA A 31 -31.59 -37.93 1.49
CA ALA A 31 -30.27 -37.61 0.98
C ALA A 31 -30.27 -36.14 0.55
N ASN A 32 -29.60 -35.29 1.33
CA ASN A 32 -29.25 -33.93 0.92
C ASN A 32 -28.25 -34.07 -0.22
N LEU A 33 -28.77 -34.21 -1.44
CA LEU A 33 -28.00 -33.86 -2.62
C LEU A 33 -27.72 -32.36 -2.51
N PRO A 34 -26.45 -31.92 -2.61
CA PRO A 34 -26.16 -30.50 -2.64
C PRO A 34 -26.93 -29.87 -3.81
N ASP A 35 -27.70 -28.84 -3.51
CA ASP A 35 -28.44 -28.06 -4.50
C ASP A 35 -27.39 -27.30 -5.34
N ILE A 36 -27.04 -27.84 -6.51
CA ILE A 36 -26.13 -27.18 -7.43
C ILE A 36 -26.93 -26.06 -8.09
N ASN A 37 -26.86 -24.86 -7.49
CA ASN A 37 -27.35 -23.64 -8.10
C ASN A 37 -26.45 -23.30 -9.30
N PRO A 38 -26.93 -23.41 -10.56
CA PRO A 38 -26.12 -23.14 -11.75
C PRO A 38 -25.78 -21.65 -11.93
N ASN A 39 -26.34 -20.76 -11.09
CA ASN A 39 -26.00 -19.33 -11.05
C ASN A 39 -24.98 -18.96 -9.96
N ALA A 40 -24.50 -19.91 -9.15
CA ALA A 40 -23.41 -19.65 -8.18
C ALA A 40 -22.04 -19.46 -8.86
N GLY A 41 -21.95 -19.69 -10.18
CA GLY A 41 -20.76 -19.47 -11.01
C GLY A 41 -20.57 -18.03 -11.51
N ALA A 42 -21.45 -17.09 -11.14
CA ALA A 42 -21.33 -15.68 -11.50
C ALA A 42 -21.17 -14.82 -10.24
N ALA A 43 -19.97 -14.25 -10.05
CA ALA A 43 -19.64 -13.15 -9.12
C ALA A 43 -19.21 -13.45 -7.67
N ASN A 44 -18.51 -14.56 -7.40
CA ASN A 44 -17.64 -14.59 -6.21
C ASN A 44 -16.36 -13.78 -6.49
N LYS A 45 -16.45 -12.45 -6.44
CA LYS A 45 -15.29 -11.56 -6.44
C LYS A 45 -14.63 -11.65 -5.07
N ALA A 46 -13.40 -12.15 -5.01
CA ALA A 46 -12.62 -12.04 -3.79
C ALA A 46 -12.21 -10.57 -3.60
N THR A 47 -12.05 -10.13 -2.36
CA THR A 47 -11.49 -8.81 -2.05
C THR A 47 -10.22 -8.97 -1.24
N ALA A 48 -9.21 -8.17 -1.53
CA ALA A 48 -7.96 -8.14 -0.77
C ALA A 48 -7.69 -6.74 -0.26
N ARG A 49 -7.24 -6.64 0.99
CA ARG A 49 -6.78 -5.38 1.58
C ARG A 49 -5.27 -5.29 1.37
N VAL A 50 -4.82 -4.27 0.66
CA VAL A 50 -3.42 -4.08 0.25
C VAL A 50 -2.99 -2.63 0.45
N ALA A 51 -1.68 -2.38 0.55
CA ALA A 51 -1.14 -1.03 0.52
C ALA A 51 -0.73 -0.67 -0.91
N LEU A 52 -1.21 0.45 -1.43
CA LEU A 52 -0.87 1.00 -2.74
C LEU A 52 -0.04 2.26 -2.56
N TYR A 53 1.13 2.35 -3.19
CA TYR A 53 2.04 3.49 -3.03
C TYR A 53 1.86 4.53 -4.14
N PHE A 54 1.53 5.76 -3.78
CA PHE A 54 1.33 6.87 -4.71
C PHE A 54 2.28 8.03 -4.43
N SER A 55 2.45 8.94 -5.40
CA SER A 55 3.24 10.16 -5.15
C SER A 55 2.56 11.01 -4.08
N TYR A 56 3.32 11.42 -3.08
CA TYR A 56 2.86 12.27 -2.01
C TYR A 56 3.10 13.74 -2.36
N ASN A 57 2.03 14.53 -2.38
CA ASN A 57 2.04 15.96 -2.70
C ASN A 57 2.82 16.32 -3.97
N ARG A 58 2.78 15.44 -5.00
CA ARG A 58 3.45 15.66 -6.28
C ARG A 58 4.98 15.78 -6.14
N GLU A 59 5.55 15.20 -5.09
CA GLU A 59 6.99 15.07 -4.89
C GLU A 59 7.45 13.66 -5.25
N GLU A 60 8.78 13.48 -5.33
CA GLU A 60 9.44 12.17 -5.49
C GLU A 60 9.42 11.33 -4.20
N LEU A 61 8.31 11.39 -3.49
CA LEU A 61 8.04 10.67 -2.25
C LEU A 61 6.82 9.78 -2.45
N LEU A 62 6.84 8.60 -1.86
CA LEU A 62 5.77 7.62 -1.91
C LEU A 62 5.08 7.50 -0.56
N ALA A 63 3.76 7.60 -0.57
CA ALA A 63 2.92 7.33 0.59
C ALA A 63 1.92 6.22 0.27
N ALA A 64 1.66 5.39 1.28
CA ALA A 64 0.74 4.27 1.14
C ALA A 64 -0.71 4.71 1.38
N GLU A 65 -1.61 4.17 0.57
CA GLU A 65 -3.04 4.09 0.84
C GLU A 65 -3.42 2.64 1.09
N THR A 66 -4.13 2.36 2.18
CA THR A 66 -4.68 1.03 2.39
C THR A 66 -5.99 0.87 1.60
N ALA A 67 -5.95 0.16 0.48
CA ALA A 67 -7.07 -0.03 -0.42
C ALA A 67 -7.68 -1.42 -0.32
N THR A 68 -8.98 -1.53 -0.61
CA THR A 68 -9.67 -2.81 -0.83
C THR A 68 -9.79 -3.03 -2.34
N VAL A 69 -9.03 -4.01 -2.85
CA VAL A 69 -8.98 -4.35 -4.26
C VAL A 69 -9.93 -5.52 -4.54
N ASN A 70 -10.79 -5.36 -5.55
CA ASN A 70 -11.61 -6.46 -6.07
C ASN A 70 -10.76 -7.34 -6.97
N VAL A 71 -10.74 -8.65 -6.71
CA VAL A 71 -9.98 -9.63 -7.48
C VAL A 71 -10.96 -10.47 -8.32
N PRO A 72 -10.98 -10.28 -9.65
CA PRO A 72 -11.70 -11.15 -10.56
C PRO A 72 -11.20 -12.60 -10.46
N VAL A 73 -12.12 -13.56 -10.61
CA VAL A 73 -11.80 -15.00 -10.55
C VAL A 73 -10.81 -15.42 -11.65
N SER A 74 -10.78 -14.68 -12.76
CA SER A 74 -9.96 -14.96 -13.93
C SER A 74 -8.52 -14.46 -13.82
N GLU A 75 -8.13 -13.77 -12.73
CA GLU A 75 -6.81 -13.16 -12.63
C GLU A 75 -6.16 -13.35 -11.25
N PRO A 76 -4.81 -13.36 -11.19
CA PRO A 76 -4.11 -13.37 -9.93
C PRO A 76 -4.27 -12.04 -9.18
N LEU A 77 -4.14 -12.08 -7.85
CA LEU A 77 -4.25 -10.90 -6.97
C LEU A 77 -3.31 -9.78 -7.42
N GLU A 78 -2.08 -10.13 -7.77
CA GLU A 78 -1.03 -9.22 -8.20
C GLU A 78 -1.46 -8.38 -9.41
N ALA A 79 -2.17 -8.98 -10.36
CA ALA A 79 -2.68 -8.25 -11.52
C ALA A 79 -3.76 -7.23 -11.12
N ALA A 80 -4.68 -7.63 -10.24
CA ALA A 80 -5.71 -6.73 -9.71
C ALA A 80 -5.09 -5.54 -8.94
N VAL A 81 -4.05 -5.81 -8.14
CA VAL A 81 -3.31 -4.81 -7.36
C VAL A 81 -2.59 -3.81 -8.26
N VAL A 82 -1.85 -4.27 -9.28
CA VAL A 82 -1.15 -3.36 -10.20
C VAL A 82 -2.16 -2.53 -11.01
N ARG A 83 -3.31 -3.08 -11.41
CA ARG A 83 -4.36 -2.29 -12.08
C ARG A 83 -4.97 -1.24 -11.17
N ALA A 84 -5.20 -1.57 -9.89
CA ALA A 84 -5.67 -0.59 -8.90
C ALA A 84 -4.65 0.54 -8.74
N LEU A 85 -3.35 0.22 -8.69
CA LEU A 85 -2.27 1.20 -8.63
C LEU A 85 -2.20 2.11 -9.88
N ILE A 86 -2.32 1.54 -11.08
CA ILE A 86 -2.38 2.30 -12.34
C ILE A 86 -3.61 3.22 -12.36
N SER A 87 -4.73 2.76 -11.82
CA SER A 87 -5.97 3.54 -11.71
C SER A 87 -5.85 4.74 -10.76
N GLY A 88 -4.81 4.80 -9.92
CA GLY A 88 -4.56 5.92 -9.01
C GLY A 88 -5.25 5.79 -7.65
N PRO A 89 -5.01 6.78 -6.77
CA PRO A 89 -5.51 6.77 -5.40
C PRO A 89 -7.01 6.99 -5.31
N SER A 90 -7.60 6.72 -4.14
CA SER A 90 -8.99 7.03 -3.87
C SER A 90 -9.28 8.53 -3.94
N VAL A 91 -10.47 8.89 -4.40
CA VAL A 91 -10.87 10.30 -4.65
C VAL A 91 -10.82 11.22 -3.43
N ASN A 92 -10.88 10.66 -2.22
CA ASN A 92 -10.78 11.40 -0.96
C ASN A 92 -9.33 11.63 -0.50
N ARG A 93 -8.34 11.03 -1.16
CA ARG A 93 -6.92 11.13 -0.80
C ARG A 93 -6.28 12.28 -1.56
N THR A 94 -6.53 13.51 -1.11
CA THR A 94 -6.12 14.73 -1.83
C THR A 94 -4.61 14.96 -1.88
N GLU A 95 -3.86 14.29 -1.01
CA GLU A 95 -2.40 14.39 -0.92
C GLU A 95 -1.69 13.34 -1.78
N LEU A 96 -2.43 12.39 -2.35
CA LEU A 96 -1.89 11.29 -3.16
C LEU A 96 -2.18 11.52 -4.63
N TYR A 97 -1.18 11.26 -5.46
CA TYR A 97 -1.22 11.54 -6.89
C TYR A 97 -0.87 10.29 -7.71
N ARG A 98 -1.66 10.07 -8.77
CA ARG A 98 -1.43 9.02 -9.76
C ARG A 98 -0.13 9.30 -10.53
N LEU A 99 0.66 8.25 -10.76
CA LEU A 99 1.92 8.31 -11.51
C LEU A 99 1.82 7.78 -12.95
N PHE A 100 0.86 6.91 -13.22
CA PHE A 100 0.57 6.42 -14.56
C PHE A 100 -0.34 7.40 -15.31
N TRP A 101 -0.12 7.57 -16.60
CA TRP A 101 -0.92 8.45 -17.46
C TRP A 101 -1.84 7.64 -18.37
N ASP A 102 -2.76 8.35 -19.02
CA ASP A 102 -3.77 7.73 -19.87
C ASP A 102 -3.14 6.90 -20.99
N GLY A 103 -3.68 5.70 -21.22
CA GLY A 103 -3.17 4.73 -22.19
C GLY A 103 -2.18 3.71 -21.62
N VAL A 104 -1.56 3.96 -20.46
CA VAL A 104 -0.73 2.94 -19.82
C VAL A 104 -1.60 1.91 -19.13
N GLU A 105 -1.44 0.64 -19.50
CA GLU A 105 -2.22 -0.47 -18.97
C GLU A 105 -1.32 -1.62 -18.47
N LEU A 106 -1.87 -2.45 -17.59
CA LEU A 106 -1.29 -3.75 -17.27
C LEU A 106 -1.73 -4.78 -18.32
N VAL A 107 -0.76 -5.33 -19.04
CA VAL A 107 -0.98 -6.43 -19.98
C VAL A 107 -1.07 -7.77 -19.25
N GLY A 108 -0.16 -8.01 -18.31
CA GLY A 108 -0.16 -9.25 -17.54
C GLY A 108 0.94 -9.32 -16.48
N VAL A 109 0.85 -10.35 -15.67
CA VAL A 109 1.88 -10.70 -14.68
C VAL A 109 2.24 -12.17 -14.81
N ASP A 110 3.48 -12.49 -14.51
CA ASP A 110 3.98 -13.86 -14.36
C ASP A 110 4.92 -13.92 -13.15
N SER A 111 5.21 -15.11 -12.64
CA SER A 111 6.04 -15.28 -11.45
C SER A 111 7.06 -16.40 -11.61
N ASN A 112 8.24 -16.19 -11.05
CA ASN A 112 9.22 -17.25 -10.88
C ASN A 112 9.98 -17.03 -9.56
N ALA A 113 9.92 -18.03 -8.68
CA ALA A 113 10.52 -17.97 -7.36
C ALA A 113 10.11 -16.70 -6.58
N ASP A 114 11.07 -15.84 -6.26
CA ASP A 114 10.87 -14.62 -5.47
C ASP A 114 10.67 -13.35 -6.33
N ILE A 115 10.53 -13.50 -7.66
CA ILE A 115 10.40 -12.39 -8.60
C ILE A 115 9.01 -12.40 -9.25
N LEU A 116 8.32 -11.26 -9.20
CA LEU A 116 7.16 -10.99 -10.04
C LEU A 116 7.58 -10.27 -11.32
N PHE A 117 7.15 -10.77 -12.47
CA PHE A 117 7.30 -10.12 -13.75
C PHE A 117 6.02 -9.34 -14.06
N VAL A 118 6.16 -8.03 -14.27
CA VAL A 118 5.03 -7.15 -14.58
C VAL A 118 5.21 -6.63 -16.00
N THR A 119 4.26 -6.96 -16.87
CA THR A 119 4.24 -6.49 -18.26
C THR A 119 3.25 -5.34 -18.40
N LEU A 120 3.77 -4.17 -18.70
CA LEU A 120 3.00 -2.97 -19.02
C LEU A 120 2.82 -2.83 -20.53
N SER A 121 1.85 -2.01 -20.93
CA SER A 121 1.63 -1.68 -22.33
C SER A 121 2.74 -0.79 -22.91
N GLU A 122 2.90 -0.79 -24.24
CA GLU A 122 3.93 -0.02 -24.95
C GLU A 122 3.89 1.48 -24.65
N GLU A 123 2.70 2.01 -24.37
CA GLU A 123 2.45 3.42 -24.06
C GLU A 123 3.32 3.94 -22.92
N PHE A 124 3.70 3.09 -21.95
CA PHE A 124 4.58 3.49 -20.85
C PHE A 124 5.94 4.02 -21.34
N VAL A 125 6.46 3.50 -22.46
CA VAL A 125 7.74 3.94 -23.03
C VAL A 125 7.58 4.81 -24.27
N SER A 126 6.55 4.58 -25.08
CA SER A 126 6.37 5.25 -26.38
C SER A 126 5.63 6.59 -26.28
N THR A 127 4.94 6.84 -25.17
CA THR A 127 4.19 8.08 -24.94
C THR A 127 4.72 8.82 -23.70
N ALA A 128 4.11 9.97 -23.42
CA ALA A 128 4.41 10.80 -22.26
C ALA A 128 3.10 11.31 -21.64
N PRO A 129 3.09 11.58 -20.32
CA PRO A 129 1.96 12.21 -19.67
C PRO A 129 1.68 13.60 -20.29
N GLU A 130 0.40 13.96 -20.46
CA GLU A 130 0.01 15.31 -20.91
C GLU A 130 0.52 16.39 -19.93
N LYS A 131 0.49 16.07 -18.63
CA LYS A 131 1.05 16.88 -17.57
C LYS A 131 1.85 16.02 -16.62
N VAL A 132 3.08 16.44 -16.33
CA VAL A 132 3.93 15.77 -15.34
C VAL A 132 3.23 15.80 -13.97
N ALA A 133 3.08 14.62 -13.37
CA ALA A 133 2.42 14.44 -12.08
C ALA A 133 3.20 15.14 -10.97
N LEU A 134 4.53 15.18 -11.08
CA LEU A 134 5.44 15.82 -10.14
C LEU A 134 5.49 17.34 -10.35
N GLU A 135 5.64 18.12 -9.27
CA GLU A 135 5.68 19.58 -9.34
C GLU A 135 7.03 20.11 -9.83
N GLU A 136 8.13 19.57 -9.31
CA GLU A 136 9.50 19.97 -9.68
C GLU A 136 10.24 18.89 -10.50
N GLY A 137 9.55 17.84 -10.96
CA GLY A 137 10.15 16.69 -11.64
C GLY A 137 9.99 16.68 -13.16
N THR A 138 10.75 15.80 -13.82
CA THR A 138 10.63 15.53 -15.26
C THR A 138 9.71 14.33 -15.55
N VAL A 139 9.40 14.08 -16.83
CA VAL A 139 8.72 12.85 -17.26
C VAL A 139 9.50 11.61 -16.81
N GLU A 140 10.83 11.67 -16.83
CA GLU A 140 11.66 10.53 -16.49
C GLU A 140 11.69 10.27 -14.99
N ASP A 141 11.64 11.32 -14.17
CA ASP A 141 11.46 11.18 -12.72
C ASP A 141 10.10 10.55 -12.39
N GLN A 142 9.03 10.95 -13.09
CA GLN A 142 7.72 10.33 -12.95
C GLN A 142 7.73 8.85 -13.37
N LYS A 143 8.37 8.49 -14.48
CA LYS A 143 8.50 7.09 -14.91
C LYS A 143 9.26 6.25 -13.89
N ARG A 144 10.39 6.77 -13.39
CA ARG A 144 11.17 6.13 -12.32
C ARG A 144 10.28 5.88 -11.10
N LEU A 145 9.60 6.92 -10.62
CA LEU A 145 8.75 6.82 -9.44
C LEU A 145 7.53 5.89 -9.65
N ALA A 146 6.96 5.83 -10.85
CA ALA A 146 5.88 4.90 -11.20
C ALA A 146 6.33 3.44 -11.09
N ILE A 147 7.55 3.13 -11.55
CA ILE A 147 8.14 1.80 -11.37
C ILE A 147 8.41 1.54 -9.89
N CYS A 148 8.98 2.51 -9.16
CA CYS A 148 9.20 2.39 -7.72
C CYS A 148 7.91 2.12 -6.95
N SER A 149 6.82 2.76 -7.34
CA SER A 149 5.47 2.58 -6.80
C SER A 149 4.96 1.15 -6.99
N VAL A 150 5.11 0.56 -8.19
CA VAL A 150 4.76 -0.85 -8.45
C VAL A 150 5.60 -1.79 -7.58
N VAL A 151 6.92 -1.59 -7.57
CA VAL A 151 7.85 -2.46 -6.83
C VAL A 151 7.54 -2.42 -5.34
N ASN A 152 7.38 -1.24 -4.75
CA ASN A 152 7.09 -1.09 -3.32
C ASN A 152 5.73 -1.69 -2.95
N THR A 153 4.73 -1.53 -3.80
CA THR A 153 3.39 -2.14 -3.63
C THR A 153 3.47 -3.66 -3.63
N ILE A 154 4.14 -4.27 -4.60
CA ILE A 154 4.23 -5.73 -4.71
C ILE A 154 5.09 -6.34 -3.60
N VAL A 155 6.23 -5.72 -3.27
CA VAL A 155 7.11 -6.25 -2.21
C VAL A 155 6.44 -6.15 -0.83
N GLU A 156 5.62 -5.12 -0.58
CA GLU A 156 4.82 -5.01 0.65
C GLU A 156 3.84 -6.17 0.84
N MET A 157 3.34 -6.78 -0.24
CA MET A 157 2.48 -7.97 -0.15
C MET A 157 3.19 -9.17 0.47
N GLY A 158 4.53 -9.15 0.57
CA GLY A 158 5.34 -10.15 1.27
C GLY A 158 5.54 -11.47 0.54
N THR A 159 5.00 -11.61 -0.68
CA THR A 159 5.14 -12.82 -1.50
C THR A 159 6.37 -12.77 -2.40
N TYR A 160 6.76 -11.58 -2.85
CA TYR A 160 7.91 -11.36 -3.75
C TYR A 160 8.92 -10.42 -3.10
N SER A 161 10.20 -10.69 -3.34
CA SER A 161 11.29 -9.83 -2.87
C SER A 161 11.66 -8.76 -3.91
N ARG A 162 11.36 -9.03 -5.19
CA ARG A 162 11.76 -8.23 -6.34
C ARG A 162 10.70 -8.22 -7.44
N VAL A 163 10.72 -7.18 -8.26
CA VAL A 163 9.85 -7.03 -9.43
C VAL A 163 10.68 -6.69 -10.67
N GLN A 164 10.41 -7.38 -11.77
CA GLN A 164 11.02 -7.10 -13.07
C GLN A 164 9.98 -6.52 -14.03
N ILE A 165 10.26 -5.35 -14.59
CA ILE A 165 9.37 -4.67 -15.52
C ILE A 165 9.65 -5.10 -16.96
N TYR A 166 8.58 -5.40 -17.68
CA TYR A 166 8.53 -5.71 -19.10
C TYR A 166 7.56 -4.75 -19.81
N ILE A 167 7.75 -4.59 -21.12
CA ILE A 167 6.83 -3.90 -22.02
C ILE A 167 6.39 -4.86 -23.11
N ASP A 168 5.08 -4.94 -23.34
CA ASP A 168 4.52 -5.61 -24.50
C ASP A 168 4.66 -4.71 -25.73
N ARG A 169 5.68 -4.97 -26.56
CA ARG A 169 5.93 -4.22 -27.78
C ARG A 169 5.19 -4.89 -28.94
N GLN A 170 4.30 -4.16 -29.60
CA GLN A 170 3.40 -4.74 -30.60
C GLN A 170 4.15 -5.34 -31.80
N ASP A 171 5.36 -4.86 -32.08
CA ASP A 171 6.22 -5.25 -33.20
C ASP A 171 7.23 -6.37 -32.86
N ALA A 172 7.44 -6.69 -31.58
CA ALA A 172 8.49 -7.61 -31.14
C ALA A 172 8.06 -9.08 -31.03
N GLY A 173 6.76 -9.36 -31.07
CA GLY A 173 6.20 -10.72 -30.93
C GLY A 173 6.33 -11.35 -29.53
N ALA A 174 6.99 -10.67 -28.59
CA ALA A 174 7.08 -11.03 -27.18
C ALA A 174 7.42 -9.80 -26.32
N ALA A 175 6.98 -9.81 -25.07
CA ALA A 175 7.30 -8.77 -24.09
C ALA A 175 8.82 -8.68 -23.83
N GLN A 176 9.34 -7.47 -23.67
CA GLN A 176 10.77 -7.23 -23.46
C GLN A 176 11.05 -6.44 -22.19
N ARG A 177 12.16 -6.76 -21.51
CA ARG A 177 12.67 -5.94 -20.38
C ARG A 177 12.93 -4.53 -20.87
N ILE A 178 12.52 -3.52 -20.11
CA ILE A 178 12.87 -2.12 -20.43
C ILE A 178 14.34 -1.84 -20.17
N THR A 179 14.88 -0.81 -20.83
CA THR A 179 16.18 -0.24 -20.48
C THR A 179 16.08 0.66 -19.25
N ARG A 180 17.20 0.93 -18.58
CA ARG A 180 17.27 1.89 -17.47
C ARG A 180 16.79 3.29 -17.89
N ARG A 181 17.18 3.71 -19.10
CA ARG A 181 16.77 5.00 -19.69
C ARG A 181 15.26 5.07 -19.94
N GLU A 182 14.68 4.03 -20.54
CA GLU A 182 13.21 3.94 -20.73
C GLU A 182 12.45 3.95 -19.40
N ALA A 183 13.08 3.43 -18.34
CA ALA A 183 12.57 3.40 -16.99
C ALA A 183 12.74 4.74 -16.23
N GLY A 184 13.47 5.71 -16.79
CA GLY A 184 13.68 7.04 -16.20
C GLY A 184 14.93 7.20 -15.32
N TRP A 185 15.85 6.24 -15.35
CA TRP A 185 17.16 6.37 -14.69
C TRP A 185 18.15 7.13 -15.58
N GLN A 186 18.95 8.00 -14.96
CA GLN A 186 19.89 8.91 -15.64
C GLN A 186 21.34 8.39 -15.67
N ASP A 187 21.61 7.21 -15.11
CA ASP A 187 22.94 6.59 -15.13
C ASP A 187 23.21 5.85 -16.45
N ASN A 188 24.47 5.88 -16.90
CA ASN A 188 24.90 5.43 -18.23
C ASN A 188 24.46 4.00 -18.57
N GLY A 189 23.59 3.87 -19.59
CA GLY A 189 23.57 2.73 -20.51
C GLY A 189 22.17 2.35 -21.02
N ASP A 190 22.08 1.94 -22.29
CA ASP A 190 20.95 1.17 -22.86
C ASP A 190 20.83 -0.25 -22.23
N ASP A 191 21.40 -0.45 -21.03
CA ASP A 191 21.33 -1.66 -20.26
C ASP A 191 19.90 -1.94 -19.82
N ARG A 192 19.56 -3.21 -19.75
CA ARG A 192 18.24 -3.65 -19.30
C ARG A 192 18.11 -3.44 -17.80
N LEU A 193 16.97 -2.92 -17.37
CA LEU A 193 16.64 -2.74 -15.96
C LEU A 193 16.58 -4.11 -15.28
N ASP A 194 17.39 -4.31 -14.25
CA ASP A 194 17.38 -5.52 -13.42
C ASP A 194 16.14 -5.58 -12.50
N PRO A 195 15.78 -6.76 -11.98
CA PRO A 195 14.69 -6.88 -11.03
C PRO A 195 14.96 -6.00 -9.80
N LEU A 196 14.01 -5.13 -9.46
CA LEU A 196 14.14 -4.15 -8.40
C LEU A 196 13.55 -4.68 -7.09
N GLY A 197 14.26 -4.49 -5.99
CA GLY A 197 13.74 -4.70 -4.64
C GLY A 197 13.08 -3.43 -4.07
N ARG A 198 12.59 -3.51 -2.85
CA ARG A 198 11.96 -2.38 -2.15
C ARG A 198 12.90 -1.18 -2.04
N MET A 199 12.39 0.00 -2.41
CA MET A 199 13.07 1.30 -2.30
C MET A 199 12.49 2.07 -1.13
N SER A 200 12.95 1.74 0.07
CA SER A 200 12.44 2.29 1.34
C SER A 200 12.70 3.78 1.51
N GLU A 201 13.77 4.29 0.91
CA GLU A 201 14.19 5.69 0.93
C GLU A 201 13.17 6.64 0.31
N LEU A 202 12.39 6.15 -0.67
CA LEU A 202 11.32 6.93 -1.30
C LEU A 202 10.03 6.90 -0.47
N ILE A 203 9.88 5.97 0.46
CA ILE A 203 8.64 5.79 1.22
C ILE A 203 8.62 6.73 2.42
N LEU A 204 7.49 7.40 2.66
CA LEU A 204 7.21 8.10 3.91
C LEU A 204 7.00 7.11 5.07
N THR A 205 8.09 6.47 5.49
CA THR A 205 8.20 5.78 6.78
C THR A 205 8.24 6.81 7.91
N PRO A 206 8.08 6.43 9.19
CA PRO A 206 8.21 7.38 10.29
C PRO A 206 9.54 8.15 10.28
N GLN A 207 10.64 7.43 10.02
CA GLN A 207 11.97 7.99 9.91
C GLN A 207 12.07 8.97 8.75
N ASN A 208 11.68 8.57 7.54
CA ASN A 208 11.81 9.44 6.36
C ASN A 208 10.91 10.66 6.46
N THR A 209 9.70 10.51 7.03
CA THR A 209 8.80 11.64 7.27
C THR A 209 9.45 12.67 8.20
N LEU A 210 10.11 12.23 9.28
CA LEU A 210 10.85 13.15 10.16
C LEU A 210 12.02 13.81 9.42
N ILE A 211 12.78 13.06 8.63
CA ILE A 211 13.89 13.59 7.83
C ILE A 211 13.37 14.69 6.88
N GLU A 212 12.33 14.39 6.08
CA GLU A 212 11.75 15.34 5.13
C GLU A 212 11.20 16.60 5.81
N ALA A 213 10.57 16.44 6.97
CA ALA A 213 10.12 17.57 7.78
C ALA A 213 11.31 18.42 8.27
N LEU A 214 12.35 17.80 8.81
CA LEU A 214 13.52 18.54 9.33
C LEU A 214 14.33 19.21 8.23
N GLU A 215 14.48 18.59 7.07
CA GLU A 215 15.09 19.23 5.89
C GLU A 215 14.27 20.44 5.43
N SER A 216 12.95 20.30 5.40
CA SER A 216 12.05 21.42 5.06
C SER A 216 12.20 22.55 6.08
N PHE A 217 12.38 22.22 7.36
CA PHE A 217 12.62 23.20 8.41
C PHE A 217 13.96 23.91 8.26
N GLU A 218 15.05 23.17 8.04
CA GLU A 218 16.39 23.70 7.81
C GLU A 218 16.42 24.67 6.61
N LYS A 219 15.75 24.30 5.52
CA LYS A 219 15.59 25.12 4.30
C LYS A 219 14.60 26.28 4.47
N LYS A 220 13.94 26.42 5.62
CA LYS A 220 12.85 27.38 5.89
C LYS A 220 11.68 27.28 4.89
N ASN A 221 11.46 26.09 4.33
CA ASN A 221 10.33 25.84 3.45
C ASN A 221 9.11 25.44 4.29
N TRP A 222 8.45 26.45 4.87
CA TRP A 222 7.32 26.25 5.78
C TRP A 222 6.10 25.64 5.09
N GLY A 223 5.88 25.95 3.81
CA GLY A 223 4.81 25.36 3.01
C GLY A 223 4.98 23.85 2.86
N ARG A 224 6.18 23.40 2.46
CA ARG A 224 6.49 21.98 2.37
C ARG A 224 6.45 21.30 3.73
N LEU A 225 7.04 21.92 4.76
CA LEU A 225 7.02 21.39 6.13
C LEU A 225 5.57 21.15 6.61
N TYR A 226 4.66 22.08 6.33
CA TYR A 226 3.26 22.01 6.74
C TYR A 226 2.54 20.74 6.26
N ASN A 227 2.94 20.22 5.10
CA ASN A 227 2.39 18.98 4.55
C ASN A 227 2.70 17.79 5.46
N PHE A 228 3.85 17.76 6.14
CA PHE A 228 4.22 16.67 7.04
C PHE A 228 3.62 16.77 8.44
N ILE A 229 2.85 17.83 8.73
CA ILE A 229 2.24 18.05 10.05
C ILE A 229 0.81 17.50 10.07
N ALA A 230 0.51 16.68 11.08
CA ALA A 230 -0.80 16.09 11.30
C ALA A 230 -1.85 17.21 11.47
N TYR A 231 -3.03 17.03 10.89
CA TYR A 231 -4.10 18.00 11.03
C TYR A 231 -4.54 18.12 12.49
N THR A 232 -4.67 16.99 13.19
CA THR A 232 -5.06 16.94 14.61
C THR A 232 -4.03 16.18 15.44
N ASN A 233 -3.62 16.77 16.57
CA ASN A 233 -2.77 16.11 17.56
C ASN A 233 -3.58 15.06 18.37
N PRO A 234 -2.91 14.10 19.03
CA PRO A 234 -3.59 13.10 19.88
C PRO A 234 -4.47 13.67 20.99
N ASP A 235 -4.19 14.89 21.45
CA ASP A 235 -4.98 15.60 22.47
C ASP A 235 -6.21 16.33 21.91
N GLY A 236 -6.47 16.21 20.60
CA GLY A 236 -7.58 16.84 19.90
C GLY A 236 -7.31 18.27 19.43
N THR A 237 -6.14 18.83 19.69
CA THR A 237 -5.78 20.16 19.19
C THR A 237 -5.48 20.12 17.69
N VAL A 238 -6.04 21.07 16.95
CA VAL A 238 -5.84 21.20 15.50
C VAL A 238 -4.59 22.04 15.24
N LYS A 239 -3.81 21.68 14.20
CA LYS A 239 -2.66 22.49 13.77
C LYS A 239 -3.12 23.89 13.35
N PRO A 240 -2.29 24.94 13.56
CA PRO A 240 -2.62 26.28 13.09
C PRO A 240 -2.74 26.34 11.56
N ASP A 241 -3.36 27.40 11.04
CA ASP A 241 -3.29 27.71 9.61
C ASP A 241 -1.85 27.98 9.15
N THR A 242 -1.64 27.99 7.83
CA THR A 242 -0.30 28.11 7.23
C THR A 242 0.42 29.41 7.57
N GLU A 243 -0.32 30.52 7.71
CA GLU A 243 0.25 31.84 8.03
C GLU A 243 0.76 31.86 9.48
N THR A 244 -0.11 31.51 10.42
CA THR A 244 0.22 31.39 11.84
C THR A 244 1.33 30.36 12.06
N PHE A 245 1.31 29.25 11.34
CA PHE A 245 2.36 28.23 11.37
C PHE A 245 3.72 28.83 10.99
N ALA A 246 3.80 29.50 9.83
CA ALA A 246 5.03 30.12 9.35
C ALA A 246 5.54 31.18 10.33
N GLU A 247 4.66 32.05 10.86
CA GLU A 247 5.05 33.09 11.81
C GLU A 247 5.70 32.55 13.09
N VAL A 248 5.20 31.43 13.61
CA VAL A 248 5.76 30.80 14.82
C VAL A 248 7.15 30.24 14.53
N LEU A 249 7.33 29.58 13.39
CA LEU A 249 8.60 28.94 13.03
C LEU A 249 9.66 29.94 12.59
N ASP A 250 9.29 31.03 11.91
CA ASP A 250 10.22 32.09 11.50
C ASP A 250 10.89 32.77 12.69
N LYS A 251 10.15 32.85 13.81
CA LYS A 251 10.69 33.35 15.06
C LYS A 251 11.54 32.28 15.73
N GLY A 252 11.44 30.99 15.40
CA GLY A 252 12.06 29.86 16.11
C GLY A 252 13.60 29.81 16.12
N ASN A 253 14.15 28.70 16.59
CA ASN A 253 15.58 28.43 16.54
C ASN A 253 16.01 28.01 15.12
N VAL A 254 17.31 28.08 14.84
CA VAL A 254 17.86 27.59 13.56
C VAL A 254 18.36 26.16 13.76
N LEU A 255 17.87 25.21 12.97
CA LEU A 255 18.39 23.85 12.94
C LEU A 255 19.73 23.83 12.19
N GLU A 256 20.80 23.41 12.84
CA GLU A 256 22.16 23.38 12.25
C GLU A 256 22.54 21.99 11.73
N SER A 257 22.05 20.93 12.38
CA SER A 257 22.26 19.56 11.94
C SER A 257 21.29 18.62 12.64
N PHE A 258 21.03 17.46 12.04
CA PHE A 258 20.26 16.40 12.65
C PHE A 258 20.67 15.01 12.14
N SER A 259 20.32 13.98 12.90
CA SER A 259 20.40 12.57 12.47
C SER A 259 19.36 11.74 13.21
N VAL A 260 18.71 10.83 12.49
CA VAL A 260 17.80 9.84 13.07
C VAL A 260 18.60 8.59 13.41
N THR A 261 18.44 8.07 14.63
CA THR A 261 19.20 6.91 15.11
C THR A 261 18.38 5.64 15.25
N ASP A 262 17.08 5.77 15.51
CA ASP A 262 16.19 4.64 15.71
C ASP A 262 14.73 5.04 15.41
N SER A 263 13.89 4.06 15.09
CA SER A 263 12.48 4.25 14.81
C SER A 263 11.69 3.02 15.23
N SER A 264 10.59 3.25 15.95
CA SER A 264 9.66 2.21 16.35
C SER A 264 8.23 2.61 16.05
N VAL A 265 7.41 1.63 15.66
CA VAL A 265 5.97 1.79 15.43
C VAL A 265 5.24 1.14 16.60
N SER A 266 4.19 1.79 17.10
CA SER A 266 3.35 1.25 18.17
C SER A 266 2.68 -0.06 17.74
N SER A 267 2.29 -0.89 18.72
CA SER A 267 1.68 -2.20 18.43
C SER A 267 0.37 -2.14 17.63
N ASP A 268 -0.35 -1.02 17.71
CA ASP A 268 -1.59 -0.76 16.93
C ASP A 268 -1.33 -0.11 15.56
N GLY A 269 -0.08 0.24 15.26
CA GLY A 269 0.32 0.88 14.01
C GLY A 269 -0.16 2.32 13.83
N GLN A 270 -0.64 2.98 14.90
CA GLN A 270 -1.20 4.34 14.83
C GLN A 270 -0.23 5.44 15.28
N GLU A 271 0.77 5.10 16.09
CA GLU A 271 1.83 6.02 16.53
C GLU A 271 3.20 5.48 16.14
N ALA A 272 4.17 6.38 16.04
CA ALA A 272 5.58 6.02 15.94
C ALA A 272 6.43 6.94 16.81
N THR A 273 7.53 6.39 17.32
CA THR A 273 8.55 7.15 18.03
C THR A 273 9.86 7.03 17.25
N VAL A 274 10.40 8.18 16.86
CA VAL A 274 11.68 8.30 16.14
C VAL A 274 12.68 9.01 17.03
N MET A 275 13.86 8.43 17.19
CA MET A 275 14.93 8.98 18.03
C MET A 275 15.80 9.92 17.20
N LEU A 276 15.91 11.17 17.66
CA LEU A 276 16.56 12.26 16.96
C LEU A 276 17.74 12.81 17.76
N ASN A 277 18.89 12.91 17.11
CA ASN A 277 19.96 13.80 17.53
C ASN A 277 19.90 15.07 16.69
N TYR A 278 19.99 16.25 17.31
CA TYR A 278 20.06 17.50 16.57
C TYR A 278 20.87 18.58 17.29
N SER A 279 21.29 19.59 16.53
CA SER A 279 21.88 20.84 17.04
C SER A 279 21.04 22.01 16.56
N ILE A 280 20.72 22.91 17.47
CA ILE A 280 20.08 24.19 17.14
C ILE A 280 20.93 25.36 17.59
N LYS A 281 20.86 26.46 16.85
CA LYS A 281 21.30 27.76 17.30
C LYS A 281 20.10 28.54 17.83
N THR A 282 20.16 28.90 19.12
CA THR A 282 19.10 29.68 19.77
C THR A 282 19.08 31.10 19.26
N ARG A 283 17.98 31.82 19.55
CA ARG A 283 17.85 33.26 19.28
C ARG A 283 18.94 34.10 19.96
N GLU A 284 19.46 33.63 21.09
CA GLU A 284 20.53 34.29 21.85
C GLU A 284 21.92 34.00 21.28
N GLY A 285 22.01 33.13 20.25
CA GLY A 285 23.22 32.79 19.54
C GLY A 285 23.99 31.60 20.12
N GLU A 286 23.47 30.97 21.18
CA GLU A 286 24.04 29.75 21.76
C GLU A 286 23.71 28.53 20.89
N THR A 287 24.69 27.66 20.70
CA THR A 287 24.49 26.36 20.05
C THR A 287 24.17 25.31 21.12
N LEU A 288 23.03 24.65 20.97
CA LEU A 288 22.54 23.61 21.86
C LEU A 288 22.48 22.28 21.13
N SER A 289 23.28 21.31 21.59
CA SER A 289 23.19 19.92 21.15
C SER A 289 22.16 19.17 21.98
N ARG A 290 21.35 18.35 21.31
CA ARG A 290 20.25 17.57 21.90
C ARG A 290 20.33 16.13 21.38
N PRO A 291 20.97 15.23 22.12
CA PRO A 291 21.03 13.82 21.75
C PRO A 291 19.78 13.06 22.20
N ASN A 292 19.41 12.05 21.43
CA ASN A 292 18.44 11.00 21.77
C ASN A 292 17.06 11.54 22.18
N ILE A 293 16.57 12.53 21.45
CA ILE A 293 15.25 13.13 21.69
C ILE A 293 14.17 12.30 20.99
N PRO A 294 13.16 11.79 21.72
CA PRO A 294 12.06 11.08 21.11
C PRO A 294 11.08 12.05 20.43
N VAL A 295 10.79 11.81 19.16
CA VAL A 295 9.80 12.56 18.37
C VAL A 295 8.61 11.66 18.08
N LYS A 296 7.41 12.14 18.42
CA LYS A 296 6.16 11.40 18.17
C LYS A 296 5.55 11.76 16.83
N LEU A 297 5.24 10.71 16.06
CA LEU A 297 4.47 10.77 14.84
C LEU A 297 3.15 10.01 15.02
N VAL A 298 2.14 10.41 14.28
CA VAL A 298 0.83 9.78 14.21
C VAL A 298 0.56 9.34 12.78
N ARG A 299 -0.28 8.32 12.63
CA ARG A 299 -0.75 7.85 11.33
C ARG A 299 -2.10 8.50 11.01
N GLU A 300 -2.09 9.46 10.10
CA GLU A 300 -3.28 10.16 9.63
C GLU A 300 -3.58 9.66 8.21
N GLU A 301 -4.73 9.02 8.04
CA GLU A 301 -5.12 8.40 6.76
C GLU A 301 -4.00 7.51 6.18
N ASP A 302 -3.47 6.53 6.91
CA ASP A 302 -2.33 5.68 6.49
C ASP A 302 -0.95 6.37 6.32
N ILE A 303 -0.87 7.70 6.37
CA ILE A 303 0.35 8.48 6.17
C ILE A 303 0.94 8.88 7.52
N TRP A 304 2.26 8.73 7.69
CA TRP A 304 2.95 9.20 8.87
C TRP A 304 3.07 10.73 8.85
N LYS A 305 2.73 11.37 9.98
CA LYS A 305 2.77 12.81 10.15
C LYS A 305 3.36 13.17 11.51
N LEU A 306 4.09 14.27 11.58
CA LEU A 306 4.55 14.83 12.84
C LEU A 306 3.40 15.54 13.52
N THR A 307 3.28 15.37 14.83
CA THR A 307 2.38 16.20 15.62
C THR A 307 2.92 17.63 15.71
N TYR A 308 2.05 18.64 15.60
CA TYR A 308 2.46 20.04 15.72
C TYR A 308 3.12 20.30 17.08
N THR A 309 2.59 19.68 18.14
CA THR A 309 3.16 19.77 19.49
C THR A 309 4.58 19.22 19.56
N SER A 310 4.88 18.10 18.87
CA SER A 310 6.25 17.58 18.82
C SER A 310 7.19 18.51 18.07
N LEU A 311 6.75 19.06 16.93
CA LEU A 311 7.53 20.03 16.18
C LEU A 311 7.91 21.25 17.05
N VAL A 312 6.92 21.87 17.70
CA VAL A 312 7.13 23.03 18.56
C VAL A 312 8.04 22.69 19.74
N LYS A 313 7.82 21.54 20.40
CA LYS A 313 8.65 21.11 21.53
C LYS A 313 10.12 20.90 21.12
N VAL A 314 10.35 20.28 19.96
CA VAL A 314 11.68 19.87 19.51
C VAL A 314 12.44 21.03 18.88
N LEU A 315 11.79 21.92 18.12
CA LEU A 315 12.50 22.92 17.32
C LEU A 315 12.30 24.36 17.81
N VAL A 316 11.18 24.67 18.45
CA VAL A 316 10.84 26.04 18.87
C VAL A 316 11.16 26.27 20.35
N ASN A 317 10.70 25.36 21.21
CA ASN A 317 10.82 25.46 22.67
C ASN A 317 12.00 24.64 23.23
N ALA A 318 12.99 24.33 22.39
CA ALA A 318 14.21 23.64 22.82
C ALA A 318 15.13 24.63 23.57
N GLY A 319 14.71 25.00 24.77
CA GLY A 319 15.46 25.75 25.78
C GLY A 319 15.52 24.93 27.05
#